data_AF-A0A956UL00-F1
#
_entry.id   AF-A0A956UL00-F1
#
_cell.length_a   1.000
_cell.length_b   1.000
_cell.length_c   1.000
_cell.angle_alpha   90.00
_cell.angle_beta   90.00
_cell.angle_gamma   90.00
#
_symmetry.space_group_name_H-M   'P 1'
#
loop_
_entity.id
_entity.type
_entity.pdbx_description
1 polymer ?
#
loop_
_entity_poly.entity_id
_entity_poly.type
_entity_poly.pdbx_seq_one_letter_code
_entity_poly.pdbx_strand_id
1 'polypeptide(L)'
;MASDAYRVGMETQMERFHEALNAGMPRLGWKVALSDASAMQRLGIDEPAVAWLDGNRLLRPGDAYLAPAGARTAVEAEVAIRIDGGGTIEAVAPAIEFIDLSRPGGAIDIILSHAVFHDAVLLGQEQPFGDWVNSNWPPNGWPTISKNGVVAEILQPSMAPGDFAALAAAKSTQLRTAGEKLEADDWIITGSLTTPVPAGEGDEITIEYGVLGTLTVRIGNAG
;
A
#
# COMPACT_ATOMS: atom_id res chain seq x y z
N MET A 1 22.46 7.92 8.17
CA MET A 1 21.46 8.53 9.07
C MET A 1 20.40 9.13 8.17
N ALA A 2 19.12 8.94 8.49
CA ALA A 2 18.04 9.54 7.72
C ALA A 2 18.20 11.07 7.68
N SER A 3 17.85 11.70 6.57
CA SER A 3 17.91 13.16 6.43
C SER A 3 16.95 13.85 7.41
N ASP A 4 17.23 15.10 7.78
CA ASP A 4 16.33 15.88 8.64
C ASP A 4 14.92 15.99 8.04
N ALA A 5 14.81 16.13 6.72
CA ALA A 5 13.53 16.16 6.02
C ALA A 5 12.76 14.84 6.18
N TYR A 6 13.43 13.70 6.01
CA TYR A 6 12.79 12.39 6.23
C TYR A 6 12.26 12.26 7.66
N ARG A 7 13.06 12.64 8.66
CA ARG A 7 12.66 12.60 10.07
C ARG A 7 11.44 13.47 10.34
N VAL A 8 11.44 14.73 9.86
CA VAL A 8 10.31 15.66 10.01
C VAL A 8 9.04 15.12 9.34
N GLY A 9 9.18 14.53 8.15
CA GLY A 9 8.06 13.89 7.45
C GLY A 9 7.45 12.72 8.23
N MET A 10 8.31 11.85 8.79
CA MET A 10 7.88 10.72 9.61
C MET A 10 7.20 11.19 10.90
N GLU A 11 7.76 12.17 11.61
CA GLU A 11 7.16 12.76 12.82
C GLU A 11 5.77 13.33 12.53
N THR A 12 5.65 14.15 11.49
CA THR A 12 4.36 14.75 11.07
C THR A 12 3.34 13.67 10.72
N GLN A 13 3.76 12.61 10.03
CA GLN A 13 2.91 11.49 9.68
C GLN A 13 2.41 10.74 10.92
N MET A 14 3.28 10.50 11.91
CA MET A 14 2.91 9.80 13.15
C MET A 14 1.97 10.63 14.02
N GLU A 15 2.17 11.95 14.07
CA GLU A 15 1.23 12.86 14.74
C GLU A 15 -0.18 12.74 14.14
N ARG A 16 -0.30 12.78 12.81
CA ARG A 16 -1.58 12.62 12.11
C ARG A 16 -2.20 11.24 12.30
N PHE A 17 -1.37 10.19 12.29
CA PHE A 17 -1.82 8.83 12.58
C PHE A 17 -2.44 8.73 13.98
N HIS A 18 -1.76 9.27 14.99
CA HIS A 18 -2.27 9.32 16.36
C HIS A 18 -3.54 10.16 16.49
N GLU A 19 -3.61 11.32 15.84
CA GLU A 19 -4.81 12.14 15.80
C GLU A 19 -6.00 11.38 15.20
N ALA A 20 -5.78 10.66 14.10
CA ALA A 20 -6.81 9.85 13.46
C ALA A 20 -7.28 8.69 14.35
N LEU A 21 -6.35 7.96 14.99
CA LEU A 21 -6.68 6.89 15.95
C LEU A 21 -7.46 7.45 17.15
N ASN A 22 -7.04 8.59 17.71
CA ASN A 22 -7.74 9.26 18.81
C ASN A 22 -9.13 9.76 18.40
N ALA A 23 -9.32 10.08 17.12
CA ALA A 23 -10.62 10.41 16.53
C ALA A 23 -11.49 9.16 16.22
N GLY A 24 -10.98 7.96 16.49
CA GLY A 24 -11.72 6.70 16.34
C GLY A 24 -11.51 5.98 15.01
N MET A 25 -10.50 6.36 14.22
CA MET A 25 -10.10 5.59 13.04
C MET A 25 -9.72 4.16 13.48
N PRO A 26 -10.28 3.10 12.85
CA PRO A 26 -9.80 1.75 13.05
C PRO A 26 -8.31 1.65 12.68
N ARG A 27 -7.51 0.98 13.51
CA ARG A 27 -6.14 0.66 13.11
C ARG A 27 -6.17 -0.39 12.00
N LEU A 28 -5.45 -0.14 10.92
CA LEU A 28 -5.37 -1.03 9.77
C LEU A 28 -3.95 -1.55 9.50
N GLY A 29 -2.95 -0.71 9.74
CA GLY A 29 -1.54 -1.05 9.55
C GLY A 29 -0.84 -0.06 8.63
N TRP A 30 -0.01 -0.59 7.72
CA TRP A 30 1.04 0.17 7.06
C TRP A 30 1.14 -0.14 5.56
N LYS A 31 1.79 0.74 4.82
CA LYS A 31 2.20 0.52 3.43
C LYS A 31 3.71 0.65 3.29
N VAL A 32 4.29 -0.13 2.39
CA VAL A 32 5.64 0.10 1.90
C VAL A 32 5.54 1.02 0.70
N ALA A 33 6.30 2.12 0.72
CA ALA A 33 6.24 3.11 -0.34
C ALA A 33 7.63 3.53 -0.80
N LEU A 34 7.71 4.14 -1.98
CA LEU A 34 8.96 4.68 -2.52
C LEU A 34 10.04 3.59 -2.65
N SER A 35 9.65 2.38 -3.07
CA SER A 35 10.54 1.23 -3.24
C SER A 35 11.34 1.25 -4.54
N ASP A 36 10.95 2.09 -5.50
CA ASP A 36 11.69 2.28 -6.75
C ASP A 36 13.05 2.98 -6.51
N ALA A 37 14.11 2.42 -7.09
CA ALA A 37 15.48 2.94 -6.92
C ALA A 37 15.64 4.38 -7.44
N SER A 38 14.96 4.75 -8.52
CA SER A 38 15.02 6.11 -9.06
C SER A 38 14.30 7.11 -8.15
N ALA A 39 13.16 6.70 -7.56
CA ALA A 39 12.44 7.49 -6.56
C ALA A 39 13.29 7.69 -5.29
N MET A 40 13.92 6.63 -4.78
CA MET A 40 14.81 6.68 -3.63
C MET A 40 15.99 7.63 -3.88
N GLN A 41 16.67 7.51 -5.02
CA GLN A 41 17.78 8.39 -5.41
C GLN A 41 17.33 9.86 -5.49
N ARG A 42 16.20 10.13 -6.13
CA ARG A 42 15.66 11.50 -6.27
C ARG A 42 15.28 12.13 -4.93
N LEU A 43 14.79 11.32 -4.00
CA LEU A 43 14.33 11.76 -2.68
C LEU A 43 15.43 11.72 -1.61
N GLY A 44 16.61 11.20 -1.95
CA GLY A 44 17.74 11.09 -1.02
C GLY A 44 17.46 10.16 0.16
N ILE A 45 16.76 9.05 -0.09
CA ILE A 45 16.52 7.97 0.89
C ILE A 45 17.21 6.69 0.44
N ASP A 46 17.70 5.90 1.38
CA ASP A 46 18.49 4.69 1.10
C ASP A 46 17.67 3.39 1.26
N GLU A 47 16.43 3.52 1.74
CA GLU A 47 15.49 2.41 1.91
C GLU A 47 14.05 2.87 1.63
N PRO A 48 13.14 1.95 1.27
CA PRO A 48 11.72 2.27 1.11
C PRO A 48 11.13 2.90 2.37
N ALA A 49 10.20 3.83 2.21
CA ALA A 49 9.48 4.46 3.31
C ALA A 49 8.32 3.59 3.80
N VAL A 50 7.76 3.98 4.96
CA VAL A 50 6.54 3.41 5.53
C VAL A 50 5.52 4.51 5.79
N ALA A 51 4.25 4.23 5.52
CA ALA A 51 3.14 5.12 5.83
C ALA A 51 1.96 4.35 6.41
N TRP A 52 1.10 5.01 7.19
CA TRP A 52 -0.09 4.37 7.76
C TRP A 52 -1.19 4.21 6.70
N LEU A 53 -1.96 3.13 6.83
CA LEU A 53 -3.18 2.90 6.06
C LEU A 53 -4.38 3.51 6.78
N ASP A 54 -5.25 4.20 6.06
CA ASP A 54 -6.46 4.79 6.64
C ASP A 54 -7.53 3.71 6.83
N GLY A 55 -7.78 3.33 8.09
CA GLY A 55 -8.76 2.30 8.43
C GLY A 55 -10.21 2.71 8.18
N ASN A 56 -10.52 4.00 8.03
CA ASN A 56 -11.84 4.45 7.56
C ASN A 56 -11.99 4.29 6.04
N ARG A 57 -10.88 4.06 5.33
CA ARG A 57 -10.82 3.92 3.87
C ARG A 57 -10.45 2.49 3.45
N LEU A 58 -10.76 1.52 4.31
CA LEU A 58 -10.72 0.10 3.98
C LEU A 58 -11.97 -0.30 3.19
N LEU A 59 -11.75 -0.84 2.00
CA LEU A 59 -12.78 -1.46 1.16
C LEU A 59 -12.67 -2.98 1.22
N ARG A 60 -13.81 -3.63 1.01
CA ARG A 60 -13.95 -5.08 0.85
C ARG A 60 -14.46 -5.41 -0.57
N PRO A 61 -14.26 -6.65 -1.04
CA PRO A 61 -14.82 -7.08 -2.31
C PRO A 61 -16.34 -6.81 -2.38
N GLY A 62 -16.77 -6.11 -3.41
CA GLY A 62 -18.16 -5.67 -3.58
C GLY A 62 -18.40 -4.19 -3.26
N ASP A 63 -17.49 -3.53 -2.53
CA ASP A 63 -17.55 -2.10 -2.32
C ASP A 63 -17.17 -1.33 -3.60
N ALA A 64 -17.73 -0.13 -3.74
CA ALA A 64 -17.26 0.84 -4.72
C ALA A 64 -16.21 1.74 -4.06
N TYR A 65 -15.16 2.08 -4.80
CA TYR A 65 -14.25 3.15 -4.38
C TYR A 65 -14.87 4.50 -4.75
N LEU A 66 -15.10 5.34 -3.75
CA LEU A 66 -15.56 6.71 -3.95
C LEU A 66 -14.34 7.63 -3.86
N ALA A 67 -13.94 8.17 -5.02
CA ALA A 67 -12.85 9.12 -5.13
C ALA A 67 -13.22 10.43 -4.40
N PRO A 68 -12.29 11.00 -3.61
CA PRO A 68 -12.46 12.35 -3.09
C PRO A 68 -12.63 13.37 -4.21
N ALA A 69 -13.42 14.43 -3.95
CA ALA A 69 -13.63 15.50 -4.91
C ALA A 69 -12.29 16.14 -5.34
N GLY A 70 -12.02 16.15 -6.65
CA GLY A 70 -10.80 16.71 -7.23
C GLY A 70 -9.55 15.82 -7.16
N ALA A 71 -9.67 14.59 -6.64
CA ALA A 71 -8.57 13.63 -6.63
C ALA A 71 -8.10 13.26 -8.05
N ARG A 72 -6.81 13.01 -8.20
CA ARG A 72 -6.24 12.36 -9.39
C ARG A 72 -5.92 10.92 -9.02
N THR A 73 -6.94 10.08 -9.01
CA THR A 73 -6.82 8.68 -8.56
C THR A 73 -5.98 7.85 -9.53
N ALA A 74 -5.08 7.05 -8.98
CA ALA A 74 -4.49 5.90 -9.64
C ALA A 74 -4.61 4.68 -8.73
N VAL A 75 -4.59 3.49 -9.34
CA VAL A 75 -4.64 2.20 -8.63
C VAL A 75 -3.32 1.45 -8.80
N GLU A 76 -2.88 0.80 -7.74
CA GLU A 76 -1.69 -0.05 -7.70
C GLU A 76 -2.09 -1.47 -7.29
N ALA A 77 -1.54 -2.47 -7.99
CA ALA A 77 -1.73 -3.86 -7.62
C ALA A 77 -0.68 -4.27 -6.58
N GLU A 78 -1.12 -4.62 -5.38
CA GLU A 78 -0.24 -5.01 -4.28
C GLU A 78 -0.61 -6.39 -3.72
N VAL A 79 0.30 -6.95 -2.94
CA VAL A 79 0.00 -8.03 -1.99
C VAL A 79 0.05 -7.46 -0.58
N ALA A 80 -0.90 -7.86 0.25
CA ALA A 80 -0.93 -7.50 1.66
C ALA A 80 -0.49 -8.70 2.51
N ILE A 81 0.27 -8.44 3.57
CA ILE A 81 0.62 -9.43 4.59
C ILE A 81 0.06 -8.99 5.95
N ARG A 82 -0.51 -9.91 6.73
CA ARG A 82 -1.01 -9.63 8.08
C ARG A 82 -0.06 -10.17 9.13
N ILE A 83 0.23 -9.35 10.13
CA ILE A 83 1.23 -9.62 11.17
C ILE A 83 0.52 -10.03 12.47
N ASP A 84 1.07 -11.03 13.18
CA ASP A 84 0.64 -11.36 14.54
C ASP A 84 1.20 -10.38 15.58
N GLY A 85 0.75 -10.50 16.84
CA GLY A 85 1.31 -9.68 17.93
C GLY A 85 2.79 -9.92 18.25
N GLY A 86 3.42 -10.92 17.62
CA GLY A 86 4.84 -11.26 17.75
C GLY A 86 5.73 -10.82 16.58
N GLY A 87 5.15 -10.24 15.52
CA GLY A 87 5.88 -9.84 14.31
C GLY A 87 5.99 -10.92 13.22
N THR A 88 5.33 -12.07 13.39
CA THR A 88 5.24 -13.15 12.40
C THR A 88 4.19 -12.83 11.35
N ILE A 89 4.41 -13.22 10.11
CA ILE A 89 3.39 -13.11 9.06
C ILE A 89 2.43 -14.30 9.13
N GLU A 90 1.15 -14.05 9.39
CA GLU A 90 0.12 -15.09 9.50
C GLU A 90 -0.65 -15.32 8.21
N ALA A 91 -0.90 -14.24 7.46
CA ALA A 91 -1.76 -14.29 6.29
C ALA A 91 -1.25 -13.41 5.16
N VAL A 92 -1.71 -13.73 3.95
CA VAL A 92 -1.51 -12.99 2.71
C VAL A 92 -2.85 -12.73 2.03
N ALA A 93 -3.03 -11.57 1.41
CA ALA A 93 -4.21 -11.24 0.63
C ALA A 93 -3.83 -10.44 -0.63
N PRO A 94 -4.60 -10.52 -1.72
CA PRO A 94 -4.47 -9.54 -2.80
C PRO A 94 -4.98 -8.18 -2.31
N ALA A 95 -4.36 -7.09 -2.78
CA ALA A 95 -4.74 -5.75 -2.39
C ALA A 95 -4.71 -4.78 -3.57
N ILE A 96 -5.69 -3.88 -3.64
CA ILE A 96 -5.66 -2.71 -4.51
C ILE A 96 -5.37 -1.49 -3.64
N GLU A 97 -4.26 -0.81 -3.87
CA GLU A 97 -4.06 0.52 -3.29
C GLU A 97 -4.66 1.58 -4.21
N PHE A 98 -5.38 2.55 -3.63
CA PHE A 98 -5.81 3.77 -4.29
C PHE A 98 -4.94 4.92 -3.79
N ILE A 99 -4.28 5.59 -4.73
CA ILE A 99 -3.45 6.76 -4.45
C ILE A 99 -4.04 8.01 -5.10
N ASP A 100 -3.90 9.16 -4.43
CA ASP A 100 -4.29 10.46 -4.96
C ASP A 100 -3.05 11.27 -5.39
N LEU A 101 -2.83 11.32 -6.70
CA LEU A 101 -1.75 12.07 -7.33
C LEU A 101 -2.02 13.58 -7.37
N SER A 102 -3.13 14.06 -6.82
CA SER A 102 -3.39 15.49 -6.63
C SER A 102 -2.58 16.07 -5.48
N ARG A 103 -2.21 15.25 -4.49
CA ARG A 103 -1.48 15.69 -3.30
C ARG A 103 -0.06 16.19 -3.66
N PRO A 104 0.49 17.14 -2.89
CA PRO A 104 1.78 17.75 -3.22
C PRO A 104 2.93 16.73 -3.23
N GLY A 105 3.66 16.63 -4.33
CA GLY A 105 4.90 15.85 -4.42
C GLY A 105 6.16 16.69 -4.17
N GLY A 106 7.30 16.14 -4.56
CA GLY A 106 8.59 16.86 -4.53
C GLY A 106 9.46 16.43 -3.36
N ALA A 107 9.36 17.13 -2.23
CA ALA A 107 10.20 16.88 -1.07
C ALA A 107 9.67 15.73 -0.20
N ILE A 108 10.58 14.95 0.40
CA ILE A 108 10.23 13.73 1.14
C ILE A 108 9.39 14.01 2.39
N ASP A 109 9.65 15.12 3.09
CA ASP A 109 8.89 15.57 4.25
C ASP A 109 7.42 15.84 3.88
N ILE A 110 7.19 16.50 2.75
CA ILE A 110 5.86 16.78 2.21
C ILE A 110 5.16 15.46 1.87
N ILE A 111 5.82 14.56 1.13
CA ILE A 111 5.24 13.29 0.68
C ILE A 111 4.84 12.41 1.88
N LEU A 112 5.70 12.31 2.89
CA LEU A 112 5.43 11.54 4.10
C LEU A 112 4.31 12.15 4.94
N SER A 113 4.21 13.48 5.01
CA SER A 113 3.19 14.15 5.83
C SER A 113 1.76 13.72 5.48
N HIS A 114 1.51 13.30 4.23
CA HIS A 114 0.19 12.87 3.76
C HIS A 114 0.16 11.38 3.35
N ALA A 115 0.91 10.55 4.07
CA ALA A 115 0.92 9.09 3.93
C ALA A 115 1.27 8.59 2.51
N VAL A 116 2.19 9.28 1.83
CA VAL A 116 2.71 8.87 0.51
C VAL A 116 1.58 8.62 -0.49
N PHE A 117 0.75 9.64 -0.69
CA PHE A 117 -0.40 9.66 -1.60
C PHE A 117 -1.55 8.69 -1.25
N HIS A 118 -1.47 7.95 -0.14
CA HIS A 118 -2.50 6.98 0.25
C HIS A 118 -3.88 7.62 0.38
N ASP A 119 -4.88 6.97 -0.20
CA ASP A 119 -6.28 7.38 -0.09
C ASP A 119 -7.23 6.27 0.37
N ALA A 120 -7.05 5.04 -0.13
CA ALA A 120 -7.82 3.88 0.30
C ALA A 120 -7.08 2.58 -0.01
N VAL A 121 -7.55 1.47 0.55
CA VAL A 121 -7.10 0.13 0.20
C VAL A 121 -8.29 -0.82 0.12
N LEU A 122 -8.32 -1.67 -0.91
CA LEU A 122 -9.23 -2.81 -0.99
C LEU A 122 -8.45 -4.07 -0.65
N LEU A 123 -8.86 -4.77 0.41
CA LEU A 123 -8.25 -6.05 0.80
C LEU A 123 -9.16 -7.21 0.39
N GLY A 124 -8.61 -8.14 -0.38
CA GLY A 124 -9.28 -9.37 -0.79
C GLY A 124 -9.40 -10.43 0.31
N GLN A 125 -9.77 -11.64 -0.10
CA GLN A 125 -9.80 -12.79 0.78
C GLN A 125 -8.37 -13.19 1.17
N GLU A 126 -8.13 -13.30 2.47
CA GLU A 126 -6.85 -13.75 2.99
C GLU A 126 -6.67 -15.27 2.92
N GLN A 127 -5.41 -15.69 2.81
CA GLN A 127 -4.95 -17.08 2.87
C GLN A 127 -3.83 -17.20 3.91
N PRO A 128 -3.66 -18.36 4.58
CA PRO A 128 -2.52 -18.57 5.47
C PRO A 128 -1.19 -18.37 4.75
N PHE A 129 -0.25 -17.65 5.38
CA PHE A 129 1.00 -17.26 4.74
C PHE A 129 1.94 -18.45 4.44
N GLY A 130 1.99 -19.45 5.35
CA GLY A 130 2.93 -20.57 5.40
C GLY A 130 3.56 -21.04 4.08
N ASP A 131 3.15 -22.20 3.56
CA ASP A 131 3.73 -22.78 2.33
C ASP A 131 3.35 -22.00 1.05
N TRP A 132 2.43 -21.03 1.17
CA TRP A 132 1.97 -20.22 0.05
C TRP A 132 3.13 -19.47 -0.60
N VAL A 133 3.98 -18.82 0.19
CA VAL A 133 5.09 -18.02 -0.35
C VAL A 133 6.07 -18.87 -1.16
N ASN A 134 6.43 -20.05 -0.67
CA ASN A 134 7.42 -20.93 -1.30
C ASN A 134 6.95 -21.43 -2.69
N SER A 135 5.64 -21.51 -2.89
CA SER A 135 5.06 -22.05 -4.12
C SER A 135 4.69 -20.97 -5.13
N ASN A 136 4.53 -19.72 -4.69
CA ASN A 136 3.91 -18.66 -5.47
C ASN A 136 4.73 -17.37 -5.55
N TRP A 137 5.86 -17.28 -4.83
CA TRP A 137 6.70 -16.08 -4.77
C TRP A 137 8.15 -16.33 -5.22
N PRO A 138 8.76 -15.48 -6.06
CA PRO A 138 8.17 -14.29 -6.69
C PRO A 138 7.04 -14.66 -7.67
N PRO A 139 6.10 -13.74 -7.91
CA PRO A 139 4.96 -14.02 -8.77
C PRO A 139 5.43 -14.19 -10.22
N ASN A 140 4.75 -15.06 -10.97
CA ASN A 140 5.03 -15.28 -12.39
C ASN A 140 3.73 -15.13 -13.19
N GLY A 141 3.65 -14.06 -14.00
CA GLY A 141 2.50 -13.79 -14.87
C GLY A 141 1.31 -13.11 -14.19
N TRP A 142 1.42 -12.70 -12.93
CA TRP A 142 0.39 -11.95 -12.21
C TRP A 142 1.03 -10.92 -11.25
N PRO A 143 0.39 -9.79 -10.95
CA PRO A 143 -0.97 -9.43 -11.33
C PRO A 143 -1.11 -8.96 -12.79
N THR A 144 -2.34 -9.00 -13.31
CA THR A 144 -2.74 -8.29 -14.54
C THR A 144 -3.88 -7.33 -14.20
N ILE A 145 -3.71 -6.04 -14.50
CA ILE A 145 -4.72 -5.00 -14.33
C ILE A 145 -5.45 -4.81 -15.64
N SER A 146 -6.78 -4.95 -15.62
CA SER A 146 -7.68 -4.56 -16.71
C SER A 146 -8.54 -3.38 -16.28
N LYS A 147 -8.63 -2.38 -17.15
CA LYS A 147 -9.51 -1.21 -17.02
C LYS A 147 -10.59 -1.30 -18.08
N ASN A 148 -11.85 -1.35 -17.66
CA ASN A 148 -13.03 -1.47 -18.54
C ASN A 148 -12.90 -2.65 -19.53
N GLY A 149 -12.39 -3.79 -19.04
CA GLY A 149 -12.18 -5.01 -19.84
C GLY A 149 -10.96 -5.01 -20.76
N VAL A 150 -10.12 -3.96 -20.72
CA VAL A 150 -8.88 -3.87 -21.51
C VAL A 150 -7.68 -3.93 -20.58
N VAL A 151 -6.73 -4.82 -20.87
CA VAL A 151 -5.46 -4.90 -20.11
C VAL A 151 -4.74 -3.56 -20.16
N ALA A 152 -4.51 -2.98 -18.99
CA ALA A 152 -3.88 -1.68 -18.80
C ALA A 152 -2.43 -1.82 -18.32
N GLU A 153 -2.16 -2.80 -17.45
CA GLU A 153 -0.82 -3.06 -16.92
C GLU A 153 -0.65 -4.52 -16.51
N ILE A 154 0.58 -5.01 -16.49
CA ILE A 154 0.95 -6.35 -16.06
C ILE A 154 2.05 -6.30 -15.00
N LEU A 155 2.30 -7.42 -14.35
CA LEU A 155 3.40 -7.60 -13.41
C LEU A 155 4.71 -7.00 -13.96
N GLN A 156 5.33 -6.17 -13.14
CA GLN A 156 6.71 -5.70 -13.31
C GLN A 156 7.59 -6.44 -12.30
N PRO A 157 8.30 -7.52 -12.69
CA PRO A 157 9.03 -8.37 -11.74
C PRO A 157 10.07 -7.63 -10.90
N SER A 158 10.63 -6.53 -11.42
CA SER A 158 11.57 -5.67 -10.69
C SER A 158 10.95 -4.88 -9.54
N MET A 159 9.62 -4.77 -9.50
CA MET A 159 8.89 -4.07 -8.43
C MET A 159 8.43 -5.01 -7.32
N ALA A 160 8.43 -6.33 -7.57
CA ALA A 160 8.01 -7.31 -6.56
C ALA A 160 8.97 -7.30 -5.36
N PRO A 161 8.47 -7.22 -4.11
CA PRO A 161 9.32 -7.34 -2.94
C PRO A 161 10.05 -8.69 -2.91
N GLY A 162 11.30 -8.70 -2.46
CA GLY A 162 12.10 -9.92 -2.42
C GLY A 162 11.64 -10.91 -1.36
N ASP A 163 11.93 -10.60 -0.09
CA ASP A 163 11.61 -11.42 1.07
C ASP A 163 10.67 -10.64 2.01
N PHE A 164 9.47 -11.19 2.26
CA PHE A 164 8.46 -10.53 3.08
C PHE A 164 8.85 -10.42 4.55
N ALA A 165 9.56 -11.41 5.10
CA ALA A 165 9.99 -11.37 6.51
C ALA A 165 11.07 -10.31 6.72
N ALA A 166 12.03 -10.21 5.78
CA ALA A 166 13.04 -9.15 5.77
C ALA A 166 12.39 -7.77 5.60
N LEU A 167 11.40 -7.65 4.71
CA LEU A 167 10.61 -6.42 4.54
C LEU A 167 9.89 -6.03 5.83
N ALA A 168 9.15 -6.95 6.46
CA ALA A 168 8.44 -6.70 7.70
C ALA A 168 9.39 -6.31 8.84
N ALA A 169 10.53 -6.98 8.97
CA ALA A 169 11.56 -6.66 9.97
C ALA A 169 12.18 -5.27 9.75
N ALA A 170 12.46 -4.89 8.49
CA ALA A 170 12.95 -3.57 8.15
C ALA A 170 11.91 -2.49 8.49
N LYS A 171 10.64 -2.71 8.14
CA LYS A 171 9.56 -1.76 8.44
C LYS A 171 9.30 -1.65 9.94
N SER A 172 9.33 -2.75 10.68
CA SER A 172 9.27 -2.75 12.15
C SER A 172 10.39 -1.90 12.77
N THR A 173 11.61 -1.97 12.23
CA THR A 173 12.74 -1.13 12.70
C THR A 173 12.54 0.35 12.37
N GLN A 174 12.03 0.65 11.18
CA GLN A 174 11.72 2.03 10.77
C GLN A 174 10.62 2.64 11.67
N LEU A 175 9.55 1.89 11.95
CA LEU A 175 8.47 2.29 12.85
C LEU A 175 8.97 2.55 14.27
N ARG A 176 9.80 1.65 14.83
CA ARG A 176 10.41 1.87 16.16
C ARG A 176 11.22 3.16 16.26
N THR A 177 11.89 3.54 15.19
CA THR A 177 12.64 4.80 15.13
C THR A 177 11.71 6.02 15.14
N ALA A 178 10.49 5.87 14.63
CA ALA A 178 9.44 6.89 14.64
C ALA A 178 8.54 6.83 15.89
N GLY A 179 8.86 6.00 16.89
CA GLY A 179 8.05 5.85 18.11
C GLY A 179 6.87 4.87 17.98
N GLU A 180 6.78 4.14 16.87
CA GLU A 180 5.72 3.18 16.57
C GLU A 180 6.18 1.72 16.64
N LYS A 181 5.22 0.80 16.54
CA LYS A 181 5.48 -0.62 16.35
C LYS A 181 4.39 -1.25 15.48
N LEU A 182 4.72 -2.40 14.91
CA LEU A 182 3.71 -3.31 14.39
C LEU A 182 2.90 -3.86 15.56
N GLU A 183 1.59 -3.88 15.40
CA GLU A 183 0.64 -4.48 16.34
C GLU A 183 0.02 -5.74 15.73
N ALA A 184 -0.60 -6.56 16.58
CA ALA A 184 -1.38 -7.70 16.11
C ALA A 184 -2.47 -7.22 15.14
N ASP A 185 -2.66 -7.99 14.07
CA ASP A 185 -3.62 -7.74 12.99
C ASP A 185 -3.31 -6.55 12.09
N ASP A 186 -2.15 -5.89 12.25
CA ASP A 186 -1.68 -4.92 11.27
C ASP A 186 -1.50 -5.60 9.90
N TRP A 187 -2.09 -5.00 8.87
CA TRP A 187 -1.77 -5.29 7.49
C TRP A 187 -0.56 -4.47 7.03
N ILE A 188 0.25 -5.04 6.16
CA ILE A 188 1.27 -4.33 5.39
C ILE A 188 0.99 -4.59 3.92
N ILE A 189 0.63 -3.56 3.15
CA ILE A 189 0.69 -3.64 1.67
C ILE A 189 2.15 -3.43 1.25
N THR A 190 2.67 -4.37 0.47
CA THR A 190 4.12 -4.62 0.41
C THR A 190 4.86 -3.84 -0.68
N GLY A 191 4.17 -2.90 -1.32
CA GLY A 191 4.65 -2.14 -2.47
C GLY A 191 4.07 -2.68 -3.78
N SER A 192 3.83 -1.75 -4.70
CA SER A 192 3.20 -2.03 -5.98
C SER A 192 3.98 -3.05 -6.83
N LEU A 193 3.24 -3.95 -7.46
CA LEU A 193 3.72 -4.94 -8.42
C LEU A 193 3.64 -4.44 -9.87
N THR A 194 3.06 -3.25 -10.07
CA THR A 194 2.76 -2.66 -11.38
C THR A 194 3.02 -1.16 -11.38
N THR A 195 3.12 -0.55 -12.55
CA THR A 195 3.01 0.91 -12.65
C THR A 195 1.58 1.33 -12.23
N PRO A 196 1.40 2.46 -11.50
CA PRO A 196 0.06 2.96 -11.17
C PRO A 196 -0.79 3.19 -12.43
N VAL A 197 -2.04 2.71 -12.40
CA VAL A 197 -2.99 2.89 -13.51
C VAL A 197 -3.97 4.02 -13.15
N PRO A 198 -4.02 5.12 -13.93
CA PRO A 198 -5.00 6.19 -13.70
C PRO A 198 -6.44 5.68 -13.82
N ALA A 199 -7.27 6.06 -12.85
CA ALA A 199 -8.67 5.63 -12.77
C ALA A 199 -9.56 6.83 -12.45
N GLY A 200 -10.73 6.90 -13.07
CA GLY A 200 -11.70 7.98 -12.91
C GLY A 200 -13.13 7.46 -12.80
N GLU A 201 -14.06 8.37 -12.55
CA GLU A 201 -15.47 8.03 -12.39
C GLU A 201 -16.02 7.17 -13.55
N GLY A 202 -16.73 6.10 -13.18
CA GLY A 202 -17.34 5.16 -14.12
C GLY A 202 -16.41 4.03 -14.57
N ASP A 203 -15.11 4.12 -14.28
CA ASP A 203 -14.18 3.04 -14.59
C ASP A 203 -14.44 1.80 -13.70
N GLU A 204 -14.29 0.62 -14.31
CA GLU A 204 -14.20 -0.65 -13.61
C GLU A 204 -12.76 -1.15 -13.73
N ILE A 205 -12.14 -1.41 -12.58
CA ILE A 205 -10.80 -1.99 -12.48
C ILE A 205 -10.96 -3.44 -12.04
N THR A 206 -10.35 -4.35 -12.80
CA THR A 206 -10.24 -5.77 -12.44
C THR A 206 -8.76 -6.14 -12.40
N ILE A 207 -8.31 -6.72 -11.29
CA ILE A 207 -6.93 -7.17 -11.10
C ILE A 207 -6.92 -8.66 -10.81
N GLU A 208 -6.24 -9.42 -11.65
CA GLU A 208 -6.08 -10.87 -11.51
C GLU A 208 -4.75 -11.18 -10.85
N TYR A 209 -4.76 -11.75 -9.63
CA TYR A 209 -3.58 -12.07 -8.82
C TYR A 209 -3.25 -13.57 -8.84
N GLY A 210 -3.59 -14.26 -9.93
CA GLY A 210 -3.36 -15.70 -10.08
C GLY A 210 -3.99 -16.49 -8.93
N VAL A 211 -3.15 -17.13 -8.11
CA VAL A 211 -3.58 -17.98 -6.98
C VAL A 211 -4.26 -17.23 -5.83
N LEU A 212 -4.07 -15.91 -5.75
CA LEU A 212 -4.78 -15.07 -4.77
C LEU A 212 -6.18 -14.67 -5.24
N GLY A 213 -6.56 -15.04 -6.47
CA GLY A 213 -7.86 -14.75 -7.04
C GLY A 213 -7.90 -13.39 -7.74
N THR A 214 -9.09 -12.81 -7.83
CA THR A 214 -9.36 -11.61 -8.60
C THR A 214 -10.08 -10.59 -7.74
N LEU A 215 -9.70 -9.32 -7.87
CA LEU A 215 -10.40 -8.19 -7.28
C LEU A 215 -10.99 -7.32 -8.38
N THR A 216 -12.24 -6.93 -8.20
CA THR A 216 -12.93 -5.98 -9.08
C THR A 216 -13.49 -4.84 -8.24
N VAL A 217 -13.32 -3.61 -8.72
CA VAL A 217 -13.82 -2.40 -8.07
C VAL A 217 -14.33 -1.42 -9.12
N ARG A 218 -15.45 -0.76 -8.80
CA ARG A 218 -15.95 0.38 -9.58
C ARG A 218 -15.52 1.68 -8.93
N ILE A 219 -15.12 2.62 -9.76
CA ILE A 219 -14.74 3.96 -9.37
C ILE A 219 -15.97 4.86 -9.47
N GLY A 220 -16.43 5.37 -8.34
CA GLY A 220 -17.42 6.43 -8.25
C GLY A 220 -16.81 7.71 -7.69
N ASN A 221 -17.61 8.76 -7.61
CA ASN A 221 -17.25 10.00 -6.93
C ASN A 221 -18.02 10.11 -5.61
N ALA A 222 -17.35 10.62 -4.58
CA ALA A 222 -18.06 11.23 -3.46
C ALA A 222 -18.73 12.50 -4.00
N GLY A 223 -20.06 12.48 -4.11
CA GLY A 223 -20.85 13.58 -4.67
C GLY A 223 -20.75 14.90 -3.92
#